data_AF-A0A1S2VFZ7-F1
#
_entry.id   AF-A0A1S2VFZ7-F1
#
_cell.length_a   1.000
_cell.length_b   1.000
_cell.length_c   1.000
_cell.angle_alpha   90.00
_cell.angle_beta   90.00
_cell.angle_gamma   90.00
#
_symmetry.space_group_name_H-M   'P 1'
#
loop_
_entity.id
_entity.type
_entity.pdbx_description
1 polymer ?
#
loop_
_entity_poly.entity_id
_entity_poly.type
_entity_poly.pdbx_seq_one_letter_code
_entity_poly.pdbx_strand_id
1 'polypeptide(L)'
;MKNVFTYGILLGLCLLATITGAQDKGWYEGKITLASNQTLAGLISFNWDGDVVQVRLTDGRIRAFSPAQVQTFTWATSTKSARVFGAFPVPAKALGHQSRHPDRLVFLETHLTGHYPVFRRMQKKHGFLYIRPKRPGNVANQQDFAGDRDHFDYFVYDGKAFRNLFYFYRDIEPLMADYQPTLDEFARAHQLNLREPMAQLMLIDRYNQLKAAELKGKTDFIDTLSAQ
;
A
#
# COMPACT_ATOMS: atom_id res chain seq x y z
N MET A 1 58.05 -29.96 -30.62
CA MET A 1 57.30 -28.72 -30.90
C MET A 1 55.85 -29.07 -31.17
N LYS A 2 54.93 -28.23 -30.67
CA LYS A 2 53.47 -28.22 -30.88
C LYS A 2 52.69 -29.22 -30.01
N ASN A 3 51.95 -28.67 -29.04
CA ASN A 3 50.61 -29.11 -28.53
C ASN A 3 50.38 -28.71 -27.05
N VAL A 4 50.56 -27.43 -26.70
CA VAL A 4 50.23 -26.90 -25.35
C VAL A 4 49.20 -25.75 -25.41
N PHE A 5 48.73 -25.38 -26.60
CA PHE A 5 48.08 -24.09 -26.82
C PHE A 5 46.56 -24.14 -27.11
N THR A 6 45.84 -25.14 -26.57
CA THR A 6 44.40 -25.30 -26.90
C THR A 6 43.46 -25.41 -25.70
N TYR A 7 43.97 -25.47 -24.46
CA TYR A 7 43.12 -25.57 -23.25
C TYR A 7 42.86 -24.23 -22.54
N GLY A 8 43.51 -23.14 -22.95
CA GLY A 8 43.32 -21.82 -22.35
C GLY A 8 42.07 -21.05 -22.80
N ILE A 9 41.41 -21.48 -23.89
CA ILE A 9 40.29 -20.74 -24.49
C ILE A 9 38.92 -21.28 -24.00
N LEU A 10 38.84 -22.52 -23.49
CA LEU A 10 37.58 -23.08 -22.99
C LEU A 10 37.22 -22.66 -21.56
N LEU A 11 38.18 -22.19 -20.76
CA LEU A 11 37.92 -21.71 -19.39
C LEU A 11 37.50 -20.23 -19.31
N GLY A 12 37.62 -19.49 -20.42
CA GLY A 12 37.24 -18.06 -20.48
C GLY A 12 35.76 -17.81 -20.81
N LEU A 13 35.00 -18.84 -21.21
CA LEU A 13 33.62 -18.69 -21.72
C LEU A 13 32.52 -19.06 -20.71
N CYS A 14 32.87 -19.53 -19.52
CA CYS A 14 31.89 -19.88 -18.47
C CYS A 14 31.56 -18.76 -17.47
N LEU A 15 32.18 -17.58 -17.57
CA LEU A 15 32.02 -16.51 -16.56
C LEU A 15 31.03 -15.39 -16.95
N LEU A 16 30.31 -15.53 -18.07
CA LEU A 16 29.31 -14.56 -18.50
C LEU A 16 27.95 -15.20 -18.78
N ALA A 17 27.61 -16.27 -18.07
CA ALA A 17 26.20 -16.57 -17.83
C ALA A 17 25.69 -15.50 -16.85
N THR A 18 25.35 -14.33 -17.39
CA THR A 18 24.46 -13.41 -16.72
C THR A 18 23.20 -14.21 -16.44
N ILE A 19 23.02 -14.59 -15.17
CA ILE A 19 21.75 -15.11 -14.68
C ILE A 19 20.79 -13.95 -14.91
N THR A 20 20.11 -13.96 -16.05
CA THR A 20 18.91 -13.19 -16.27
C THR A 20 17.89 -13.81 -15.32
N GLY A 21 17.94 -13.34 -14.07
CA GLY A 21 16.97 -13.70 -13.05
C GLY A 21 15.63 -13.23 -13.56
N ALA A 22 14.89 -14.14 -14.21
CA ALA A 22 13.49 -13.95 -14.46
C ALA A 22 12.89 -13.60 -13.09
N GLN A 23 12.42 -12.36 -12.94
CA GLN A 23 11.83 -11.92 -11.70
C GLN A 23 10.67 -12.88 -11.43
N ASP A 24 10.80 -13.69 -10.38
CA ASP A 24 9.77 -14.63 -9.96
C ASP A 24 8.48 -13.83 -9.79
N LYS A 25 7.52 -14.04 -10.68
CA LYS A 25 6.30 -13.23 -10.74
C LYS A 25 5.64 -13.22 -9.35
N GLY A 26 5.42 -12.03 -8.79
CA GLY A 26 4.83 -11.83 -7.46
C GLY A 26 5.81 -11.76 -6.29
N TRP A 27 7.12 -11.70 -6.57
CA TRP A 27 8.16 -11.44 -5.58
C TRP A 27 8.85 -10.10 -5.88
N TYR A 28 8.96 -9.25 -4.87
CA TYR A 28 9.44 -7.88 -5.00
C TYR A 28 10.49 -7.56 -3.95
N GLU A 29 11.57 -6.88 -4.31
CA GLU A 29 12.55 -6.43 -3.32
C GLU A 29 11.90 -5.53 -2.26
N GLY A 30 12.18 -5.82 -0.99
CA GLY A 30 11.52 -5.14 0.11
C GLY A 30 12.04 -5.53 1.47
N LYS A 31 11.29 -5.12 2.49
CA LYS A 31 11.58 -5.41 3.89
C LYS A 31 10.32 -5.57 4.72
N ILE A 32 10.40 -6.38 5.77
CA ILE A 32 9.39 -6.56 6.79
C ILE A 32 9.98 -6.11 8.13
N THR A 33 9.29 -5.21 8.82
CA THR A 33 9.58 -4.85 10.21
C THR A 33 8.61 -5.63 11.10
N LEU A 34 9.14 -6.55 11.91
CA LEU A 34 8.37 -7.36 12.83
C LEU A 34 7.93 -6.55 14.06
N ALA A 35 6.92 -7.03 14.77
CA ALA A 35 6.47 -6.43 16.04
C ALA A 35 7.57 -6.38 17.12
N SER A 36 8.61 -7.21 16.99
CA SER A 36 9.83 -7.18 17.82
C SER A 36 10.84 -6.10 17.41
N ASN A 37 10.50 -5.23 16.44
CA ASN A 37 11.40 -4.28 15.75
C ASN A 37 12.52 -4.93 14.92
N GLN A 38 12.55 -6.26 14.80
CA GLN A 38 13.48 -6.93 13.88
C GLN A 38 13.09 -6.64 12.43
N THR A 39 14.07 -6.23 11.61
CA THR A 39 13.87 -6.04 10.18
C THR A 39 14.41 -7.23 9.39
N LEU A 40 13.60 -7.75 8.47
CA LEU A 40 13.98 -8.79 7.52
C LEU A 40 13.94 -8.20 6.11
N ALA A 41 15.09 -8.20 5.42
CA ALA A 41 15.19 -7.78 4.02
C ALA A 41 15.22 -9.00 3.10
N GLY A 42 14.59 -8.89 1.94
CA GLY A 42 14.54 -9.97 0.96
C GLY A 42 13.50 -9.72 -0.12
N LEU A 43 13.12 -10.78 -0.83
CA LEU A 43 12.02 -10.72 -1.76
C LEU A 43 10.70 -10.91 -1.01
N ILE A 44 9.76 -10.01 -1.19
CA ILE A 44 8.47 -9.96 -0.52
C ILE A 44 7.36 -10.41 -1.47
N SER A 45 6.44 -11.22 -0.96
CA SER A 45 5.18 -11.55 -1.61
C SER A 45 4.03 -11.34 -0.63
N PHE A 46 2.85 -10.96 -1.11
CA PHE A 46 1.69 -10.71 -0.25
C PHE A 46 0.43 -11.34 -0.78
N ASN A 47 -0.19 -12.14 0.08
CA ASN A 47 -1.48 -12.76 -0.15
C ASN A 47 -2.57 -11.89 0.47
N TRP A 48 -3.26 -11.12 -0.37
CA TRP A 48 -4.37 -10.25 0.01
C TRP A 48 -5.55 -11.00 0.63
N ASP A 49 -5.86 -12.20 0.14
CA ASP A 49 -7.00 -12.98 0.64
C ASP A 49 -6.74 -13.49 2.07
N GLY A 50 -5.52 -13.97 2.29
CA GLY A 50 -5.05 -14.53 3.55
C GLY A 50 -4.58 -13.51 4.59
N ASP A 51 -4.38 -12.25 4.19
CA ASP A 51 -3.66 -11.24 4.99
C ASP A 51 -2.29 -11.77 5.46
N VAL A 52 -1.53 -12.42 4.58
CA VAL A 52 -0.22 -13.02 4.89
C VAL A 52 0.86 -12.42 4.01
N VAL A 53 1.90 -11.89 4.64
CA VAL A 53 3.12 -11.44 3.96
C VAL A 53 4.21 -12.50 4.08
N GLN A 54 4.94 -12.71 2.99
CA GLN A 54 6.04 -13.66 2.91
C GLN A 54 7.34 -12.94 2.56
N VAL A 55 8.45 -13.39 3.12
CA VAL A 55 9.81 -12.96 2.75
C VAL A 55 10.66 -14.16 2.39
N ARG A 56 11.32 -14.10 1.23
CA ARG A 56 12.39 -15.01 0.82
C ARG A 56 13.72 -14.34 1.14
N LEU A 57 14.47 -14.95 2.05
CA LEU A 57 15.77 -14.47 2.52
C LEU A 57 16.88 -14.81 1.52
N THR A 58 18.07 -14.24 1.73
CA THR A 58 19.26 -14.47 0.89
C THR A 58 19.74 -15.92 0.91
N ASP A 59 19.43 -16.67 1.96
CA ASP A 59 19.72 -18.11 2.08
C ASP A 59 18.66 -19.02 1.45
N GLY A 60 17.67 -18.44 0.77
CA GLY A 60 16.58 -19.17 0.10
C GLY A 60 15.43 -19.58 1.01
N ARG A 61 15.52 -19.39 2.34
CA ARG A 61 14.41 -19.69 3.25
C ARG A 61 13.25 -18.73 3.03
N ILE A 62 12.03 -19.27 3.04
CA ILE A 62 10.79 -18.49 2.99
C ILE A 62 10.16 -18.46 4.38
N ARG A 63 9.79 -17.27 4.86
CA ARG A 63 9.03 -17.06 6.09
C ARG A 63 7.72 -16.37 5.78
N ALA A 64 6.66 -16.72 6.49
CA ALA A 64 5.34 -16.13 6.35
C ALA A 64 4.90 -15.52 7.69
N PHE A 65 4.24 -14.36 7.63
CA PHE A 65 3.83 -13.61 8.81
C PHE A 65 2.40 -13.10 8.68
N SER A 66 1.70 -13.12 9.80
CA SER A 66 0.38 -12.53 9.97
C SER A 66 0.47 -11.06 10.45
N PRO A 67 -0.63 -10.29 10.42
CA PRO A 67 -0.65 -8.91 10.92
C PRO A 67 -0.24 -8.77 12.39
N ALA A 68 -0.44 -9.80 13.21
CA ALA A 68 -0.05 -9.78 14.62
C ALA A 68 1.48 -9.81 14.83
N GLN A 69 2.24 -10.25 13.82
CA GLN A 69 3.70 -10.42 13.91
C GLN A 69 4.47 -9.30 13.21
N VAL A 70 3.79 -8.45 12.46
CA VAL A 70 4.39 -7.46 11.56
C VAL A 70 3.90 -6.08 11.94
N GLN A 71 4.83 -5.15 12.09
CA GLN A 71 4.51 -3.74 12.24
C GLN A 71 4.25 -3.10 10.87
N THR A 72 5.22 -3.23 9.96
CA THR A 72 5.16 -2.70 8.61
C THR A 72 5.87 -3.61 7.61
N PHE A 73 5.50 -3.52 6.34
CA PHE A 73 6.33 -4.03 5.26
C PHE A 73 6.26 -3.13 4.05
N THR A 74 7.31 -3.17 3.24
CA THR A 74 7.41 -2.37 2.01
C THR A 74 7.98 -3.21 0.88
N TRP A 75 7.58 -2.93 -0.35
CA TRP A 75 8.31 -3.42 -1.52
C TRP A 75 8.39 -2.38 -2.64
N ALA A 76 9.44 -2.50 -3.44
CA ALA A 76 9.68 -1.67 -4.61
C ALA A 76 8.68 -2.01 -5.73
N THR A 77 8.23 -0.96 -6.42
CA THR A 77 7.44 -1.09 -7.65
C THR A 77 8.21 -0.53 -8.83
N SER A 78 7.76 -0.84 -10.04
CA SER A 78 8.28 -0.21 -11.26
C SER A 78 8.04 1.31 -11.31
N THR A 79 7.10 1.85 -10.52
CA THR A 79 6.67 3.25 -10.55
C THR A 79 7.43 4.16 -9.56
N LYS A 80 8.65 3.78 -9.15
CA LYS A 80 9.57 4.50 -8.24
C LYS A 80 9.08 4.75 -6.80
N SER A 81 7.78 4.55 -6.51
CA SER A 81 7.23 4.72 -5.17
C SER A 81 7.04 3.35 -4.51
N ALA A 82 7.79 3.09 -3.43
CA ALA A 82 7.62 1.87 -2.66
C ALA A 82 6.19 1.81 -2.11
N ARG A 83 5.55 0.63 -2.21
CA ARG A 83 4.26 0.40 -1.54
C ARG A 83 4.54 0.15 -0.08
N VAL A 84 3.79 0.80 0.79
CA VAL A 84 3.96 0.72 2.24
C VAL A 84 2.71 0.14 2.86
N PHE A 85 2.89 -0.88 3.68
CA PHE A 85 1.83 -1.57 4.37
C PHE A 85 2.07 -1.53 5.88
N GLY A 86 0.99 -1.38 6.63
CA GLY A 86 1.00 -1.46 8.09
C GLY A 86 -0.06 -2.41 8.61
N ALA A 87 0.19 -3.01 9.77
CA ALA A 87 -0.82 -3.77 10.49
C ALA A 87 -1.62 -2.83 11.40
N PHE A 88 -2.94 -2.77 11.19
CA PHE A 88 -3.81 -1.86 11.92
C PHE A 88 -5.00 -2.59 12.52
N PRO A 89 -5.43 -2.23 13.75
CA PRO A 89 -6.71 -2.66 14.29
C PRO A 89 -7.81 -1.89 13.55
N VAL A 90 -8.65 -2.62 12.82
CA VAL A 90 -9.79 -2.03 12.12
C VAL A 90 -11.09 -2.59 12.69
N PRO A 91 -12.06 -1.75 13.07
CA PRO A 91 -13.36 -2.20 13.55
C PRO A 91 -14.04 -3.13 12.55
N ALA A 92 -14.59 -4.24 13.03
CA ALA A 92 -15.28 -5.22 12.18
C ALA A 92 -16.39 -4.57 11.32
N LYS A 93 -17.09 -3.58 11.88
CA LYS A 93 -18.11 -2.79 11.17
C LYS A 93 -17.53 -2.01 9.98
N ALA A 94 -16.34 -1.42 10.13
CA ALA A 94 -15.68 -0.71 9.04
C ALA A 94 -15.27 -1.68 7.91
N LEU A 95 -15.02 -2.95 8.23
CA LEU A 95 -14.72 -4.01 7.27
C LEU A 95 -15.97 -4.62 6.59
N GLY A 96 -17.16 -4.08 6.82
CA GLY A 96 -18.41 -4.62 6.26
C GLY A 96 -18.86 -5.93 6.91
N HIS A 97 -18.21 -6.38 7.98
CA HIS A 97 -18.66 -7.53 8.75
C HIS A 97 -19.72 -7.09 9.77
N GLN A 98 -20.89 -7.75 9.74
CA GLN A 98 -21.92 -7.59 10.76
C GLN A 98 -21.58 -8.28 12.09
N SER A 99 -20.37 -8.84 12.20
CA SER A 99 -19.95 -9.64 13.34
C SER A 99 -19.76 -8.77 14.60
N ARG A 100 -20.26 -9.26 15.74
CA ARG A 100 -20.04 -8.69 17.09
C ARG A 100 -18.60 -8.86 17.61
N HIS A 101 -17.65 -9.16 16.72
CA HIS A 101 -16.28 -9.47 17.10
C HIS A 101 -15.45 -8.19 17.29
N PRO A 102 -14.42 -8.23 18.16
CA PRO A 102 -13.52 -7.10 18.40
C PRO A 102 -12.77 -6.69 17.13
N ASP A 103 -12.11 -5.53 17.21
CA ASP A 103 -11.22 -5.01 16.17
C ASP A 103 -10.28 -6.10 15.65
N ARG A 104 -10.15 -6.17 14.32
CA ARG A 104 -9.29 -7.16 13.66
C ARG A 104 -8.03 -6.48 13.19
N LEU A 105 -6.88 -7.06 13.52
CA LEU A 105 -5.61 -6.69 12.90
C LEU A 105 -5.61 -7.14 11.43
N VAL A 106 -5.42 -6.18 10.54
CA VAL A 106 -5.36 -6.40 9.09
C VAL A 106 -4.20 -5.60 8.50
N PHE A 107 -3.70 -6.05 7.36
CA PHE A 107 -2.75 -5.26 6.60
C PHE A 107 -3.50 -4.25 5.75
N LEU A 108 -3.11 -2.98 5.86
CA LEU A 108 -3.57 -1.91 4.99
C LEU A 108 -2.39 -1.29 4.25
N GLU A 109 -2.58 -1.02 2.97
CA GLU A 109 -1.64 -0.25 2.16
C GLU A 109 -1.89 1.25 2.35
N THR A 110 -0.83 2.02 2.52
CA THR A 110 -0.90 3.49 2.48
C THR A 110 -1.13 3.93 1.04
N HIS A 111 -2.26 4.60 0.79
CA HIS A 111 -2.64 5.10 -0.53
C HIS A 111 -2.39 6.60 -0.67
N LEU A 112 -2.80 7.39 0.33
CA LEU A 112 -2.54 8.83 0.43
C LEU A 112 -1.93 9.15 1.79
N THR A 113 -1.04 10.14 1.81
CA THR A 113 -0.44 10.67 3.04
C THR A 113 -0.94 12.10 3.28
N GLY A 114 -0.88 12.58 4.51
CA GLY A 114 -1.33 13.93 4.85
C GLY A 114 -2.04 13.99 6.19
N HIS A 115 -2.86 15.02 6.38
CA HIS A 115 -3.62 15.22 7.61
C HIS A 115 -4.64 14.10 7.85
N TYR A 116 -5.35 13.71 6.80
CA TYR A 116 -6.21 12.54 6.76
C TYR A 116 -5.62 11.51 5.79
N PRO A 117 -4.67 10.68 6.25
CA PRO A 117 -4.08 9.64 5.41
C PRO A 117 -5.14 8.62 5.00
N VAL A 118 -5.02 8.13 3.77
CA VAL A 118 -5.91 7.12 3.22
C VAL A 118 -5.18 5.81 3.09
N PHE A 119 -5.81 4.77 3.59
CA PHE A 119 -5.37 3.41 3.52
C PHE A 119 -6.31 2.60 2.65
N ARG A 120 -5.82 1.52 2.04
CA ARG A 120 -6.66 0.63 1.24
C ARG A 120 -6.36 -0.83 1.50
N ARG A 121 -7.35 -1.68 1.25
CA ARG A 121 -7.19 -3.14 1.19
C ARG A 121 -8.00 -3.72 0.04
N MET A 122 -7.59 -4.86 -0.48
CA MET A 122 -8.38 -5.55 -1.49
C MET A 122 -9.71 -6.03 -0.88
N GLN A 123 -10.80 -5.79 -1.60
CA GLN A 123 -12.13 -6.28 -1.23
C GLN A 123 -12.15 -7.80 -1.26
N LYS A 124 -12.57 -8.41 -0.16
CA LYS A 124 -12.87 -9.84 -0.14
C LYS A 124 -14.22 -10.01 -0.84
N LYS A 125 -14.20 -10.45 -2.09
CA LYS A 125 -15.44 -10.70 -2.84
C LYS A 125 -16.25 -11.79 -2.13
N HIS A 126 -17.40 -11.42 -1.59
CA HIS A 126 -18.33 -12.34 -0.95
C HIS A 126 -19.52 -12.60 -1.88
N GLY A 127 -19.88 -13.87 -2.11
CA GLY A 127 -21.09 -14.25 -2.85
C GLY A 127 -21.03 -15.65 -3.45
N PHE A 128 -22.17 -16.34 -3.46
CA PHE A 128 -22.32 -17.71 -4.01
C PHE A 128 -22.24 -17.76 -5.55
N LEU A 129 -22.41 -16.61 -6.23
CA LEU A 129 -22.24 -16.45 -7.68
C LEU A 129 -20.86 -15.92 -8.07
N TYR A 130 -19.92 -15.83 -7.13
CA TYR A 130 -18.57 -15.41 -7.46
C TYR A 130 -17.85 -16.52 -8.23
N ILE A 131 -17.88 -16.40 -9.57
CA ILE A 131 -17.02 -17.18 -10.46
C ILE A 131 -15.59 -16.77 -10.13
N ARG A 132 -14.86 -17.63 -9.41
CA ARG A 132 -13.42 -17.46 -9.21
C ARG A 132 -12.80 -17.14 -10.58
N PRO A 133 -11.97 -16.09 -10.70
CA PRO A 133 -11.20 -15.91 -11.92
C PRO A 133 -10.51 -17.24 -12.21
N LYS A 134 -10.60 -17.73 -13.46
CA LYS A 134 -10.22 -19.10 -13.89
C LYS A 134 -8.75 -19.48 -13.61
N ARG A 135 -7.98 -18.64 -12.91
CA ARG A 135 -6.58 -18.81 -12.53
C ARG A 135 -6.33 -18.32 -11.09
N PRO A 136 -6.61 -19.14 -10.06
CA PRO A 136 -6.32 -18.79 -8.65
C PRO A 136 -4.83 -18.52 -8.37
N GLY A 137 -3.92 -19.01 -9.22
CA GLY A 137 -2.47 -18.80 -9.08
C GLY A 137 -1.94 -17.40 -9.43
N ASN A 138 -2.80 -16.44 -9.81
CA ASN A 138 -2.35 -15.10 -10.24
C ASN A 138 -2.76 -13.94 -9.32
N VAL A 139 -3.59 -14.16 -8.29
CA VAL A 139 -4.08 -13.06 -7.42
C VAL A 139 -2.96 -12.49 -6.54
N ALA A 140 -2.05 -13.34 -6.05
CA ALA A 140 -0.83 -12.91 -5.35
C ALA A 140 0.18 -12.17 -6.26
N ASN A 141 0.00 -12.27 -7.59
CA ASN A 141 1.03 -11.96 -8.60
C ASN A 141 0.65 -10.81 -9.55
N GLN A 142 -0.42 -10.07 -9.27
CA GLN A 142 -0.85 -8.95 -10.11
C GLN A 142 -0.32 -7.62 -9.58
N GLN A 143 0.87 -7.25 -10.07
CA GLN A 143 1.44 -5.90 -9.95
C GLN A 143 0.50 -4.82 -10.55
N ASP A 144 -0.41 -5.22 -11.45
CA ASP A 144 -1.32 -4.37 -12.21
C ASP A 144 -2.58 -3.91 -11.47
N PHE A 145 -2.82 -4.34 -10.23
CA PHE A 145 -3.94 -3.78 -9.44
C PHE A 145 -3.78 -2.28 -9.12
N ALA A 146 -2.64 -1.67 -9.44
CA ALA A 146 -2.51 -0.22 -9.45
C ALA A 146 -3.55 0.46 -10.38
N GLY A 147 -3.95 -0.21 -11.47
CA GLY A 147 -4.98 0.27 -12.40
C GLY A 147 -6.40 -0.15 -12.02
N ASP A 148 -6.55 -1.27 -11.32
CA ASP A 148 -7.86 -1.88 -11.03
C ASP A 148 -8.41 -1.38 -9.68
N ARG A 149 -8.98 -0.18 -9.73
CA ARG A 149 -9.35 0.66 -8.57
C ARG A 149 -10.68 0.24 -7.91
N ASP A 150 -11.50 -0.53 -8.62
CA ASP A 150 -12.83 -0.95 -8.15
C ASP A 150 -12.79 -2.13 -7.15
N HIS A 151 -11.59 -2.63 -6.86
CA HIS A 151 -11.38 -3.81 -6.03
C HIS A 151 -10.84 -3.49 -4.63
N PHE A 152 -10.92 -2.24 -4.20
CA PHE A 152 -10.36 -1.81 -2.93
C PHE A 152 -11.41 -1.17 -2.00
N ASP A 153 -11.37 -1.55 -0.73
CA ASP A 153 -11.96 -0.78 0.34
C ASP A 153 -10.95 0.29 0.77
N TYR A 154 -11.42 1.53 0.87
CA TYR A 154 -10.62 2.66 1.29
C TYR A 154 -11.02 3.10 2.70
N PHE A 155 -10.03 3.46 3.50
CA PHE A 155 -10.20 3.87 4.88
C PHE A 155 -9.45 5.17 5.13
N VAL A 156 -10.15 6.15 5.68
CA VAL A 156 -9.55 7.39 6.18
C VAL A 156 -9.25 7.23 7.66
N TYR A 157 -8.04 7.59 8.08
CA TYR A 157 -7.70 7.64 9.51
C TYR A 157 -7.75 9.10 9.99
N ASP A 158 -8.59 9.37 10.99
CA ASP A 158 -8.79 10.73 11.54
C ASP A 158 -7.97 11.01 12.81
N GLY A 159 -7.00 10.15 13.12
CA GLY A 159 -6.24 10.20 14.37
C GLY A 159 -6.89 9.43 15.53
N LYS A 160 -8.16 9.02 15.41
CA LYS A 160 -8.89 8.25 16.43
C LYS A 160 -9.35 6.89 15.91
N ALA A 161 -9.88 6.84 14.69
CA ALA A 161 -10.46 5.63 14.12
C ALA A 161 -10.33 5.58 12.59
N PHE A 162 -10.43 4.36 12.06
CA PHE A 162 -10.59 4.14 10.62
C PHE A 162 -12.05 4.31 10.21
N ARG A 163 -12.29 5.14 9.20
CA ARG A 163 -13.60 5.40 8.59
C ARG A 163 -13.63 4.86 7.18
N ASN A 164 -14.62 4.03 6.87
CA ASN A 164 -14.76 3.48 5.52
C ASN A 164 -15.24 4.57 4.55
N LEU A 165 -14.54 4.72 3.41
CA LEU A 165 -14.85 5.70 2.37
C LEU A 165 -16.27 5.55 1.81
N PHE A 166 -16.86 4.36 1.88
CA PHE A 166 -18.26 4.11 1.53
C PHE A 166 -19.24 5.05 2.26
N TYR A 167 -18.90 5.50 3.47
CA TYR A 167 -19.72 6.43 4.25
C TYR A 167 -19.23 7.89 4.15
N PHE A 168 -18.68 8.28 3.00
CA PHE A 168 -18.04 9.58 2.76
C PHE A 168 -18.79 10.79 3.32
N TYR A 169 -20.01 11.04 2.84
CA TYR A 169 -20.82 12.21 3.25
C TYR A 169 -21.17 12.24 4.74
N ARG A 170 -21.31 11.07 5.37
CA ARG A 170 -21.69 10.97 6.78
C ARG A 170 -20.50 11.13 7.70
N ASP A 171 -19.39 10.46 7.38
CA ASP A 171 -18.31 10.21 8.33
C ASP A 171 -17.02 10.97 8.00
N ILE A 172 -16.78 11.35 6.73
CA ILE A 172 -15.49 11.84 6.25
C ILE A 172 -15.58 13.30 5.79
N GLU A 173 -16.56 13.66 4.95
CA GLU A 173 -16.74 15.03 4.47
C GLU A 173 -16.84 16.05 5.62
N PRO A 174 -17.59 15.81 6.72
CA PRO A 174 -17.65 16.76 7.83
C PRO A 174 -16.30 17.03 8.51
N LEU A 175 -15.31 16.13 8.36
CA LEU A 175 -13.97 16.32 8.91
C LEU A 175 -13.18 17.41 8.18
N MET A 176 -13.62 17.78 6.97
CA MET A 176 -12.96 18.75 6.08
C MET A 176 -13.71 20.09 5.98
N ALA A 177 -14.67 20.31 6.89
CA ALA A 177 -15.59 21.44 6.83
C ALA A 177 -14.90 22.82 6.88
N ASP A 178 -13.71 22.90 7.46
CA ASP A 178 -12.92 24.14 7.55
C ASP A 178 -12.40 24.64 6.19
N TYR A 179 -12.38 23.78 5.16
CA TYR A 179 -12.03 24.14 3.78
C TYR A 179 -13.18 23.90 2.78
N GLN A 180 -14.42 23.69 3.24
CA GLN A 180 -15.53 23.29 2.37
C GLN A 180 -15.73 24.20 1.13
N PRO A 181 -15.74 25.56 1.24
CA PRO A 181 -15.95 26.40 0.06
C PRO A 181 -14.90 26.19 -1.03
N THR A 182 -13.63 26.02 -0.63
CA THR A 182 -12.50 25.75 -1.54
C THR A 182 -12.59 24.34 -2.14
N LEU A 183 -13.00 23.35 -1.35
CA LEU A 183 -13.19 21.98 -1.84
C LEU A 183 -14.35 21.89 -2.82
N ASP A 184 -15.45 22.60 -2.58
CA ASP A 184 -16.61 22.65 -3.49
C ASP A 184 -16.25 23.29 -4.83
N GLU A 185 -15.47 24.37 -4.81
CA GLU A 185 -14.95 25.00 -6.03
C GLU A 185 -14.05 24.04 -6.80
N PHE A 186 -13.12 23.38 -6.12
CA PHE A 186 -12.25 22.37 -6.72
C PHE A 186 -13.05 21.24 -7.36
N ALA A 187 -14.09 20.73 -6.67
CA ALA A 187 -14.96 19.68 -7.17
C ALA A 187 -15.73 20.11 -8.43
N ARG A 188 -16.27 21.33 -8.46
CA ARG A 188 -16.94 21.88 -9.65
C ARG A 188 -15.98 22.07 -10.82
N ALA A 189 -14.81 22.66 -10.56
CA ALA A 189 -13.81 22.94 -11.60
C ALA A 189 -13.30 21.65 -12.29
N HIS A 190 -13.19 20.56 -11.54
CA HIS A 190 -12.74 19.26 -12.05
C HIS A 190 -13.91 18.31 -12.39
N GLN A 191 -15.17 18.78 -12.33
CA GLN A 191 -16.37 18.00 -12.60
C GLN A 191 -16.41 16.67 -11.81
N LEU A 192 -16.01 16.73 -10.54
CA LEU A 192 -15.91 15.54 -9.69
C LEU A 192 -17.30 14.99 -9.35
N ASN A 193 -17.56 13.73 -9.73
CA ASN A 193 -18.72 13.00 -9.25
C ASN A 193 -18.41 12.41 -7.87
N LEU A 194 -18.73 13.13 -6.79
CA LEU A 194 -18.47 12.71 -5.41
C LEU A 194 -19.24 11.45 -4.96
N ARG A 195 -20.03 10.81 -5.83
CA ARG A 195 -20.54 9.45 -5.60
C ARG A 195 -19.50 8.37 -5.90
N GLU A 196 -18.49 8.69 -6.70
CA GLU A 196 -17.43 7.78 -7.08
C GLU A 196 -16.27 7.83 -6.06
N PRO A 197 -15.72 6.68 -5.63
CA PRO A 197 -14.60 6.63 -4.70
C PRO A 197 -13.40 7.47 -5.15
N MET A 198 -13.09 7.48 -6.45
CA MET A 198 -11.94 8.23 -6.97
C MET A 198 -12.08 9.74 -6.78
N ALA A 199 -13.26 10.28 -7.05
CA ALA A 199 -13.55 11.70 -6.86
C ALA A 199 -13.43 12.09 -5.37
N GLN A 200 -13.89 11.22 -4.47
CA GLN A 200 -13.75 11.40 -3.03
C GLN A 200 -12.28 11.38 -2.61
N LEU A 201 -11.47 10.45 -3.13
CA LEU A 201 -10.02 10.40 -2.87
C LEU A 201 -9.30 11.65 -3.36
N MET A 202 -9.65 12.16 -4.55
CA MET A 202 -9.10 13.42 -5.06
C MET A 202 -9.44 14.61 -4.17
N LEU A 203 -10.65 14.63 -3.61
CA LEU A 203 -11.06 15.69 -2.68
C LEU A 203 -10.27 15.62 -1.36
N ILE A 204 -10.07 14.41 -0.82
CA ILE A 204 -9.26 14.18 0.39
C ILE A 204 -7.80 14.56 0.14
N ASP A 205 -7.22 14.19 -1.00
CA ASP A 205 -5.85 14.59 -1.35
C ASP A 205 -5.72 16.11 -1.44
N ARG A 206 -6.69 16.78 -2.07
CA ARG A 206 -6.72 18.25 -2.12
C ARG A 206 -6.78 18.87 -0.72
N TYR A 207 -7.61 18.35 0.16
CA TYR A 207 -7.67 18.79 1.55
C TYR A 207 -6.33 18.62 2.27
N ASN A 208 -5.69 17.46 2.11
CA ASN A 208 -4.38 17.18 2.70
C ASN A 208 -3.31 18.18 2.24
N GLN A 209 -3.33 18.59 0.98
CA GLN A 209 -2.44 19.63 0.45
C GLN A 209 -2.71 21.00 1.09
N LEU A 210 -3.99 21.38 1.25
CA LEU A 210 -4.37 22.64 1.90
C LEU A 210 -3.90 22.69 3.36
N LYS A 211 -4.08 21.59 4.10
CA LYS A 211 -3.59 21.47 5.48
C LYS A 211 -2.08 21.52 5.58
N ALA A 212 -1.37 20.87 4.66
CA ALA A 212 0.10 20.93 4.63
C ALA A 212 0.60 22.37 4.40
N ALA A 213 -0.06 23.13 3.52
CA ALA A 213 0.28 24.53 3.27
C ALA A 213 -0.01 25.42 4.49
N GLU A 214 -1.14 25.22 5.17
CA GLU A 214 -1.50 25.93 6.40
C GLU A 214 -0.45 25.71 7.51
N LEU A 215 -0.05 24.46 7.73
CA LEU A 215 0.94 24.09 8.74
C LEU A 215 2.31 24.68 8.43
N LYS A 216 2.73 24.65 7.15
CA LYS A 216 4.00 25.24 6.74
C LYS A 216 4.03 26.75 7.01
N GLY A 217 2.96 27.47 6.65
CA GLY A 217 2.87 28.91 6.91
C GLY A 217 2.90 29.26 8.40
N LYS A 218 2.38 28.39 9.28
CA LYS A 218 2.47 28.56 10.73
C LYS A 218 3.89 28.36 11.27
N THR A 219 4.61 27.34 10.78
CA THR A 219 6.00 27.09 11.18
C THR A 219 6.90 28.25 10.76
N ASP A 220 6.79 28.71 9.51
CA ASP A 220 7.60 29.82 8.99
C ASP A 220 7.38 31.11 9.81
N PHE A 221 6.16 31.33 10.33
CA PHE A 221 5.84 32.47 11.20
C PHE A 221 6.48 32.36 12.60
N ILE A 222 6.45 31.18 13.23
CA ILE A 222 7.07 30.95 14.55
C ILE A 222 8.59 31.11 14.48
N ASP A 223 9.21 30.60 13.41
CA ASP A 223 10.65 30.72 13.21
C ASP A 223 11.07 32.19 13.03
N THR A 224 10.23 33.00 12.36
CA THR A 224 10.45 34.45 12.21
C THR A 224 10.37 35.20 13.54
N LEU A 225 9.42 34.84 14.42
CA LEU A 225 9.29 35.45 15.74
C LEU A 225 10.40 35.04 16.71
N SER A 226 10.97 33.84 16.56
CA SER A 226 12.03 33.34 17.43
C SER A 226 13.42 33.88 17.07
N ALA A 227 13.55 34.53 15.91
CA ALA A 227 14.79 35.13 15.41
C ALA A 227 14.93 36.63 15.73
N GLN A 228 13.94 37.22 16.43
CA GLN A 228 13.95 38.61 16.92
C GLN A 228 14.28 38.65 18.41
#